data_AF-A0A950IH51-F1
#
_entry.id   AF-A0A950IH51-F1
#
_cell.length_a   1.000
_cell.length_b   1.000
_cell.length_c   1.000
_cell.angle_alpha   90.00
_cell.angle_beta   90.00
_cell.angle_gamma   90.00
#
_symmetry.space_group_name_H-M   'P 1'
#
loop_
_entity.id
_entity.type
_entity.pdbx_description
1 polymer ?
#
loop_
_entity_poly.entity_id
_entity_poly.type
_entity_poly.pdbx_seq_one_letter_code
_entity_poly.pdbx_strand_id
1 'polypeptide(L)'
;PLFNPAAFAAGTAFADGEHDADDAPTAPSITAAERKESLRRSLHGLVTRVSSRFNVEHRKVHATLNQRVGGNVATATERELDLRRRVAESWLVRDKYDGLR
;
A
#
# COMPACT_ATOMS: atom_id res chain seq x y z
N PRO A 1 -1.42 58.30 36.40
CA PRO A 1 -0.84 57.12 35.73
C PRO A 1 0.63 56.91 36.16
N LEU A 2 0.86 55.94 37.06
CA LEU A 2 2.17 55.61 37.61
C LEU A 2 2.89 54.59 36.72
N PHE A 3 3.97 55.03 36.08
CA PHE A 3 4.94 54.19 35.40
C PHE A 3 5.93 53.66 36.46
N ASN A 4 6.08 52.34 36.59
CA ASN A 4 7.02 51.73 37.54
C ASN A 4 8.13 50.96 36.76
N PRO A 5 9.38 51.47 36.70
CA PRO A 5 10.46 50.93 35.87
C PRO A 5 11.45 50.00 36.60
N ALA A 6 11.08 49.33 37.70
CA ALA A 6 11.99 48.47 38.44
C ALA A 6 11.30 47.20 38.95
N ALA A 7 11.18 46.19 38.07
CA ALA A 7 10.89 44.84 38.50
C ALA A 7 11.50 43.84 37.52
N PHE A 8 12.59 43.22 37.96
CA PHE A 8 13.03 41.88 37.57
C PHE A 8 13.65 41.70 36.19
N ALA A 9 14.93 42.09 36.15
CA ALA A 9 15.94 41.19 35.64
C ALA A 9 15.77 39.79 36.27
N ALA A 10 15.19 38.87 35.52
CA ALA A 10 15.29 37.43 35.73
C ALA A 10 15.64 36.82 34.38
N GLY A 11 16.92 36.95 34.00
CA GLY A 11 17.50 36.17 32.91
C GLY A 11 17.50 34.70 33.32
N THR A 12 16.41 34.01 33.01
CA THR A 12 16.35 32.55 33.03
C THR A 12 16.45 32.11 31.58
N ALA A 13 17.58 31.51 31.26
CA ALA A 13 17.81 30.84 29.99
C ALA A 13 16.75 29.74 29.81
N PHE A 14 15.77 29.98 28.95
CA PHE A 14 14.98 28.92 28.36
C PHE A 14 15.68 28.52 27.06
N ALA A 15 16.62 27.59 27.19
CA ALA A 15 17.03 26.78 26.05
C ALA A 15 15.83 25.94 25.64
N ASP A 16 15.29 26.33 24.49
CA ASP A 16 14.45 25.57 23.57
C ASP A 16 14.55 24.06 23.78
N GLY A 17 13.48 23.47 24.32
CA GLY A 17 13.42 22.06 24.66
C GLY A 17 11.97 21.64 24.77
N GLU A 18 11.49 21.04 23.69
CA GLU A 18 10.33 20.15 23.65
C GLU A 18 8.96 20.83 23.71
N HIS A 19 8.70 21.65 22.68
CA HIS A 19 7.38 21.68 22.07
C HIS A 19 7.37 20.73 20.87
N ASP A 20 7.11 19.44 21.11
CA ASP A 20 6.54 18.60 20.05
C ASP A 20 5.54 17.64 20.70
N ALA A 21 4.30 18.11 20.71
CA ALA A 21 3.16 17.23 20.66
C ALA A 21 3.19 16.55 19.29
N ASP A 22 3.67 15.32 19.22
CA ASP A 22 3.20 14.37 18.23
C ASP A 22 3.18 13.00 18.91
N ASP A 23 2.02 12.71 19.51
CA ASP A 23 1.55 11.34 19.71
C ASP A 23 1.52 10.71 18.32
N ALA A 24 2.69 10.21 17.90
CA ALA A 24 2.88 9.62 16.60
C ALA A 24 1.82 8.53 16.45
N PRO A 25 0.92 8.63 15.45
CA PRO A 25 -0.11 7.63 15.27
C PRO A 25 0.63 6.30 15.13
N THR A 26 0.44 5.43 16.11
CA THR A 26 0.93 4.05 16.07
C THR A 26 0.40 3.49 14.76
N ALA A 27 1.24 3.45 13.74
CA ALA A 27 0.85 2.99 12.42
C ALA A 27 0.22 1.61 12.66
N PRO A 28 -1.06 1.39 12.27
CA PRO A 28 -1.70 0.13 12.54
C PRO A 28 -0.78 -0.92 11.95
N SER A 29 -0.24 -1.79 12.80
CA SER A 29 0.69 -2.83 12.40
C SER A 29 -0.11 -3.79 11.54
N ILE A 30 -0.20 -3.46 10.24
CA ILE A 30 -1.04 -4.16 9.28
C ILE A 30 -0.66 -5.63 9.39
N THR A 31 -1.57 -6.41 9.94
CA THR A 31 -1.33 -7.82 10.21
C THR A 31 -1.06 -8.53 8.88
N ALA A 32 -0.32 -9.64 8.90
CA ALA A 32 -0.06 -10.41 7.68
C ALA A 32 -1.36 -10.81 6.95
N ALA A 33 -2.48 -10.91 7.69
CA ALA A 33 -3.81 -11.12 7.12
C ALA A 33 -4.31 -9.91 6.32
N GLU A 34 -4.24 -8.70 6.88
CA GLU A 34 -4.64 -7.46 6.18
C GLU A 34 -3.73 -7.13 4.98
N ARG A 35 -2.43 -7.46 5.05
CA ARG A 35 -1.53 -7.36 3.90
C ARG A 35 -1.96 -8.28 2.76
N LYS A 36 -2.29 -9.54 3.08
CA LYS A 36 -2.83 -10.50 2.10
C LYS A 36 -4.16 -10.04 1.51
N GLU A 37 -5.06 -9.50 2.32
CA GLU A 37 -6.33 -8.98 1.81
C GLU A 37 -6.12 -7.77 0.89
N SER A 38 -5.23 -6.85 1.27
CA SER A 38 -4.86 -5.69 0.45
C SER A 38 -4.27 -6.13 -0.90
N LEU A 39 -3.40 -7.14 -0.90
CA LEU A 39 -2.85 -7.74 -2.12
C LEU A 39 -3.94 -8.38 -2.99
N ARG A 40 -4.89 -9.11 -2.38
CA ARG A 40 -6.02 -9.70 -3.11
C ARG A 40 -6.91 -8.63 -3.74
N ARG A 41 -7.22 -7.54 -3.02
CA ARG A 41 -7.99 -6.41 -3.56
C ARG A 41 -7.26 -5.72 -4.71
N SER A 42 -5.95 -5.47 -4.54
CA SER A 42 -5.11 -4.89 -5.59
C SER A 42 -5.08 -5.78 -6.84
N LEU A 43 -4.91 -7.09 -6.66
CA LEU A 43 -4.93 -8.07 -7.75
C LEU A 43 -6.30 -8.10 -8.43
N HIS A 44 -7.40 -8.07 -7.68
CA HIS A 44 -8.74 -8.01 -8.25
C HIS A 44 -8.92 -6.76 -9.13
N GLY A 45 -8.50 -5.58 -8.65
CA GLY A 45 -8.53 -4.35 -9.45
C GLY A 45 -7.67 -4.42 -10.72
N LEU A 46 -6.48 -5.05 -10.64
CA LEU A 46 -5.62 -5.29 -11.80
C LEU A 46 -6.24 -6.27 -12.79
N VAL A 47 -6.84 -7.36 -12.32
CA VAL A 47 -7.55 -8.32 -13.17
C VAL A 47 -8.71 -7.65 -13.89
N THR A 48 -9.49 -6.81 -13.22
CA THR A 48 -10.56 -6.03 -13.85
C THR A 48 -10.00 -5.11 -14.94
N ARG A 49 -8.90 -4.41 -14.66
CA ARG A 49 -8.26 -3.52 -15.64
C ARG A 49 -7.72 -4.30 -16.85
N VAL A 50 -7.06 -5.43 -16.63
CA VAL A 50 -6.54 -6.33 -17.68
C VAL A 50 -7.69 -6.87 -18.52
N SER A 51 -8.76 -7.34 -17.88
CA SER A 51 -9.96 -7.84 -18.56
C SER A 51 -10.54 -6.78 -19.50
N SER A 52 -10.81 -5.58 -18.98
CA SER A 52 -11.39 -4.51 -19.79
C SER A 52 -10.47 -4.04 -20.90
N ARG A 53 -9.15 -4.01 -20.67
CA ARG A 53 -8.19 -3.53 -21.66
C ARG A 53 -7.95 -4.52 -22.80
N PHE A 54 -7.90 -5.82 -22.51
CA PHE A 54 -7.64 -6.87 -23.50
C PHE A 54 -8.92 -7.58 -23.97
N ASN A 55 -10.08 -7.18 -23.46
CA ASN A 55 -11.39 -7.81 -23.70
C ASN A 55 -11.37 -9.33 -23.40
N VAL A 56 -10.73 -9.71 -22.30
CA VAL A 56 -10.58 -11.12 -21.85
C VAL A 56 -11.41 -11.34 -20.59
N GLU A 57 -12.17 -12.42 -20.53
CA GLU A 57 -12.98 -12.74 -19.34
C GLU A 57 -12.14 -12.81 -18.05
N HIS A 58 -12.65 -12.24 -16.95
CA HIS A 58 -11.99 -12.26 -15.62
C HIS A 58 -11.52 -13.67 -15.22
N ARG A 59 -12.36 -14.69 -15.49
CA ARG A 59 -12.06 -16.08 -15.17
C ARG A 59 -10.81 -16.58 -15.91
N LYS A 60 -10.63 -16.20 -17.18
CA LYS A 60 -9.45 -16.57 -17.98
C LYS A 60 -8.20 -15.88 -17.46
N VAL A 61 -8.29 -14.60 -17.09
CA VAL A 61 -7.16 -13.87 -16.48
C VAL A 61 -6.72 -14.54 -15.18
N HIS A 62 -7.66 -14.90 -14.30
CA HIS A 62 -7.35 -15.64 -13.07
C HIS A 62 -6.77 -17.03 -13.35
N ALA A 63 -7.30 -17.76 -14.33
CA ALA A 63 -6.78 -19.07 -14.72
C ALA A 63 -5.33 -18.98 -15.21
N THR A 64 -5.02 -18.01 -16.09
CA THR A 64 -3.66 -17.76 -16.59
C THR A 64 -2.70 -17.39 -15.45
N LEU A 65 -3.13 -16.54 -14.51
CA LEU A 65 -2.32 -16.17 -13.34
C LEU A 65 -2.06 -17.37 -12.42
N ASN A 66 -3.07 -18.21 -12.20
CA ASN A 66 -2.94 -19.42 -11.39
C ASN A 66 -2.03 -20.45 -12.06
N GLN A 67 -2.10 -20.60 -13.38
CA GLN A 67 -1.22 -21.50 -14.14
C GLN A 67 0.24 -21.03 -14.14
N ARG A 68 0.50 -19.72 -14.27
CA ARG A 68 1.87 -19.17 -14.30
C ARG A 68 2.58 -19.24 -12.95
N VAL A 69 1.89 -18.90 -11.88
CA VAL A 69 2.50 -18.79 -10.54
C VAL A 69 2.38 -20.09 -9.76
N GLY A 70 1.39 -20.93 -10.09
CA GLY A 70 1.04 -22.11 -9.30
C GLY A 70 0.11 -21.73 -8.14
N GLY A 71 -0.90 -22.57 -7.90
CA GLY A 71 -1.83 -22.41 -6.78
C GLY A 71 -2.97 -21.41 -6.99
N ASN A 72 -3.91 -21.42 -6.07
CA ASN A 72 -5.10 -20.56 -6.09
C ASN A 72 -4.87 -19.28 -5.26
N VAL A 73 -5.48 -18.16 -5.65
CA VAL A 73 -5.41 -16.86 -4.95
C VAL A 73 -5.82 -16.97 -3.47
N ALA A 74 -6.75 -17.89 -3.15
CA ALA A 74 -7.23 -18.13 -1.80
C ALA A 74 -6.17 -18.80 -0.90
N THR A 75 -5.32 -19.66 -1.45
CA THR A 75 -4.29 -20.41 -0.71
C THR A 75 -2.88 -19.87 -0.93
N ALA A 76 -2.73 -18.88 -1.80
CA ALA A 76 -1.46 -18.28 -2.16
C ALA A 76 -0.79 -17.57 -0.98
N THR A 77 0.53 -17.74 -0.90
CA THR A 77 1.42 -16.95 -0.05
C THR A 77 1.49 -15.50 -0.55
N GLU A 78 1.95 -14.57 0.30
CA GLU A 78 2.14 -13.17 -0.09
C GLU A 78 3.07 -13.03 -1.30
N ARG A 79 4.13 -13.83 -1.35
CA ARG A 79 5.07 -13.83 -2.47
C ARG A 79 4.41 -14.24 -3.78
N GLU A 80 3.52 -15.22 -3.75
CA GLU A 80 2.78 -15.64 -4.94
C GLU A 80 1.71 -14.62 -5.35
N LEU A 81 1.09 -13.92 -4.41
CA LEU A 81 0.18 -12.81 -4.73
C LEU A 81 0.92 -11.63 -5.37
N ASP A 82 2.10 -11.30 -4.85
CA ASP A 82 2.97 -10.26 -5.41
C ASP A 82 3.46 -10.63 -6.82
N LEU A 83 3.87 -11.89 -7.05
CA LEU A 83 4.22 -12.38 -8.38
C LEU A 83 3.06 -12.25 -9.37
N ARG A 84 1.84 -12.64 -8.99
CA ARG A 84 0.65 -12.48 -9.84
C ARG A 84 0.38 -11.01 -10.16
N ARG A 85 0.54 -10.12 -9.17
CA ARG A 85 0.42 -8.68 -9.35
C ARG A 85 1.43 -8.16 -10.37
N ARG A 86 2.72 -8.50 -10.24
CA ARG A 86 3.77 -8.09 -11.18
C ARG A 86 3.50 -8.59 -12.60
N VAL A 87 3.01 -9.82 -12.75
CA VAL A 87 2.64 -10.37 -14.06
C VAL A 87 1.50 -9.58 -14.68
N ALA A 88 0.43 -9.30 -13.93
CA ALA A 88 -0.70 -8.51 -14.41
C ALA A 88 -0.28 -7.07 -14.77
N GLU A 89 0.55 -6.43 -13.96
CA GLU A 89 1.14 -5.12 -14.24
C GLU A 89 2.00 -5.17 -15.51
N SER A 90 2.81 -6.22 -15.70
CA SER A 90 3.63 -6.37 -16.90
C SER A 90 2.82 -6.48 -18.19
N TRP A 91 1.65 -7.12 -18.15
CA TRP A 91 0.73 -7.17 -19.30
C TRP A 91 0.19 -5.79 -19.64
N LEU A 92 -0.18 -5.01 -18.63
CA LEU A 92 -0.66 -3.63 -18.81
C LEU A 92 0.43 -2.70 -19.34
N VAL A 93 1.65 -2.79 -18.80
CA VAL A 93 2.80 -1.96 -19.22
C VAL A 93 3.23 -2.28 -20.64
N ARG A 94 3.27 -3.57 -21.01
CA ARG A 94 3.67 -4.02 -22.35
C ARG A 94 2.54 -3.91 -23.38
N ASP A 95 1.35 -3.51 -22.94
CA ASP A 95 0.10 -3.51 -23.71
C ASP A 95 -0.13 -4.82 -24.48
N LYS A 96 0.31 -5.93 -23.89
CA LYS A 96 0.26 -7.26 -24.49
C LYS A 96 -0.17 -8.27 -23.45
N TYR A 97 -1.33 -8.87 -23.67
CA TYR A 97 -1.79 -10.00 -22.89
C TYR A 97 -1.05 -11.26 -23.35
N ASP A 98 -0.12 -11.71 -22.52
CA ASP A 98 0.62 -12.96 -22.73
C ASP A 98 -0.17 -14.13 -22.12
N GLY A 99 -1.42 -14.26 -22.55
CA GLY A 99 -2.32 -15.34 -22.17
C GLY A 99 -1.80 -16.68 -22.68
N LEU A 100 -1.94 -17.73 -21.84
CA LEU A 100 -1.86 -19.10 -22.36
C LEU A 100 -3.13 -19.34 -23.19
N ARG A 101 -2.92 -19.81 -24.42
CA ARG A 101 -3.95 -20.01 -25.45
C ARG A 101 -4.70 -21.31 -25.24
#